data_AF-A0A559MNK1-F1
#
_entry.id   AF-A0A559MNK1-F1
#
_cell.length_a   1.000
_cell.length_b   1.000
_cell.length_c   1.000
_cell.angle_alpha   90.00
_cell.angle_beta   90.00
_cell.angle_gamma   90.00
#
_symmetry.space_group_name_H-M   'P 1'
#
loop_
_entity.id
_entity.type
_entity.pdbx_description
1 polymer ?
#
loop_
_entity_poly.entity_id
_entity_poly.type
_entity_poly.pdbx_seq_one_letter_code
_entity_poly.pdbx_strand_id
1 'polypeptide(L)'
;MEHGGDYRQWPFLTPEEFELVCAFFDQKYVKAELGPTRKVFKIRLRRTLTTGSSYIEILRLLQLPEENDDLSLAFEKLNSGHGGPGVEIDMLAAEDADQEALRPQLQNQHIEAMGNGALPQYSLHSHQPYVTYEVHLHPTYNLPTLWFTLHDLPMGEPTFDLESVYRYLVPSEYKSRLRATGPTGGISAAPHPVTDIPAFFIHPCQTKEALQCFDCKMDDYLIIWLGLVGGCVGLWVPPEMAA
;
A
#
# COMPACT_ATOMS: atom_id res chain seq x y z
N MET A 1 -11.00 -33.60 16.52
CA MET A 1 -12.18 -32.79 16.15
C MET A 1 -12.25 -32.85 14.64
N GLU A 2 -13.29 -33.47 14.10
CA GLU A 2 -13.37 -33.84 12.68
C GLU A 2 -13.83 -32.62 11.87
N HIS A 3 -13.00 -32.14 10.94
CA HIS A 3 -13.36 -31.14 9.91
C HIS A 3 -14.30 -31.75 8.84
N GLY A 4 -15.21 -32.64 9.25
CA GLY A 4 -15.97 -33.54 8.41
C GLY A 4 -17.05 -32.83 7.60
N GLY A 5 -16.66 -32.24 6.48
CA GLY A 5 -17.60 -31.80 5.44
C GLY A 5 -17.02 -30.76 4.47
N ASP A 6 -16.27 -29.79 4.99
CA ASP A 6 -15.97 -28.57 4.23
C ASP A 6 -14.64 -28.61 3.46
N TYR A 7 -13.66 -29.38 3.94
CA TYR A 7 -12.33 -29.47 3.30
C TYR A 7 -11.94 -30.91 3.00
N ARG A 8 -11.22 -31.11 1.90
CA ARG A 8 -10.53 -32.36 1.60
C ARG A 8 -9.38 -32.62 2.57
N GLN A 9 -8.58 -31.58 2.87
CA GLN A 9 -7.43 -31.72 3.77
C GLN A 9 -7.08 -30.39 4.47
N TRP A 10 -7.72 -30.11 5.60
CA TRP A 10 -7.39 -28.94 6.42
C TRP A 10 -5.91 -28.90 6.85
N PRO A 11 -5.20 -27.73 6.78
CA PRO A 11 -5.64 -26.41 6.31
C PRO A 11 -5.32 -26.12 4.83
N PHE A 12 -4.94 -27.15 4.07
CA PHE A 12 -4.61 -27.03 2.66
C PHE A 12 -5.86 -26.86 1.81
N LEU A 13 -5.71 -26.16 0.68
CA LEU A 13 -6.78 -25.92 -0.28
C LEU A 13 -6.42 -26.53 -1.63
N THR A 14 -7.36 -27.26 -2.23
CA THR A 14 -7.29 -27.55 -3.66
C THR A 14 -7.60 -26.29 -4.49
N PRO A 15 -7.30 -26.27 -5.79
CA PRO A 15 -7.68 -25.14 -6.65
C PRO A 15 -9.17 -24.80 -6.60
N GLU A 16 -10.04 -25.82 -6.53
CA GLU A 16 -11.50 -25.64 -6.46
C GLU A 16 -11.93 -25.07 -5.09
N GLU A 17 -11.34 -25.57 -4.00
CA GLU A 17 -11.58 -25.03 -2.66
C GLU A 17 -11.09 -23.59 -2.56
N PHE A 18 -9.94 -23.28 -3.18
CA PHE A 18 -9.42 -21.92 -3.22
C PHE A 18 -10.34 -20.96 -3.99
N GLU A 19 -10.88 -21.39 -5.13
CA GLU A 19 -11.87 -20.60 -5.87
C GLU A 19 -13.14 -20.34 -5.02
N LEU A 20 -13.57 -21.35 -4.26
CA LEU A 20 -14.74 -21.25 -3.39
C LEU A 20 -14.51 -20.31 -2.20
N VAL A 21 -13.37 -20.39 -1.50
CA VAL A 21 -13.06 -19.44 -0.41
C VAL A 21 -12.92 -18.00 -0.93
N CYS A 22 -12.38 -17.82 -2.13
CA CYS A 22 -12.32 -16.51 -2.79
C CYS A 22 -13.72 -15.96 -3.06
N ALA A 23 -14.64 -16.80 -3.56
CA ALA A 23 -16.02 -16.41 -3.80
C ALA A 23 -16.76 -16.04 -2.49
N PHE A 24 -16.56 -16.81 -1.41
CA PHE A 24 -17.13 -16.47 -0.11
C PHE A 24 -16.60 -15.14 0.44
N PHE A 25 -15.29 -14.90 0.31
CA PHE A 25 -14.67 -13.66 0.76
C PHE A 25 -15.18 -12.44 -0.01
N ASP A 26 -15.28 -12.54 -1.34
CA ASP A 26 -15.87 -11.49 -2.18
C ASP A 26 -17.34 -11.25 -1.83
N GLN A 27 -18.12 -12.32 -1.62
CA GLN A 27 -19.52 -12.23 -1.19
C GLN A 27 -19.66 -11.49 0.15
N LYS A 28 -18.81 -11.79 1.13
CA LYS A 28 -18.78 -11.09 2.42
C LYS A 28 -18.45 -9.61 2.23
N TYR A 29 -17.46 -9.30 1.41
CA TYR A 29 -17.12 -7.92 1.07
C TYR A 29 -18.29 -7.18 0.42
N VAL A 30 -19.01 -7.78 -0.53
CA VAL A 30 -20.16 -7.16 -1.21
C VAL A 30 -21.32 -6.90 -0.25
N LYS A 31 -21.62 -7.86 0.64
CA LYS A 31 -22.72 -7.77 1.61
C LYS A 31 -22.44 -6.79 2.75
N ALA A 32 -21.18 -6.62 3.15
CA ALA A 32 -20.82 -5.78 4.28
C ALA A 32 -21.15 -4.30 4.05
N GLU A 33 -21.66 -3.63 5.08
CA GLU A 33 -21.94 -2.19 5.09
C GLU A 33 -20.70 -1.40 5.55
N LEU A 34 -19.71 -1.28 4.67
CA LEU A 34 -18.40 -0.69 4.99
C LEU A 34 -18.38 0.85 5.11
N GLY A 35 -19.47 1.53 4.78
CA GLY A 35 -19.55 3.00 4.86
C GLY A 35 -18.37 3.72 4.16
N PRO A 36 -17.70 4.69 4.82
CA PRO A 36 -16.53 5.38 4.28
C PRO A 36 -15.34 4.49 3.92
N THR A 37 -15.16 3.36 4.62
CA THR A 37 -14.06 2.41 4.41
C THR A 37 -14.04 1.87 2.97
N ARG A 38 -15.21 1.72 2.34
CA ARG A 38 -15.32 1.27 0.94
C ARG A 38 -14.67 2.20 -0.08
N LYS A 39 -14.43 3.47 0.26
CA LYS A 39 -13.72 4.42 -0.61
C LYS A 39 -12.21 4.15 -0.62
N VAL A 40 -11.67 3.73 0.52
CA VAL A 40 -10.23 3.57 0.74
C VAL A 40 -9.76 2.12 0.71
N PHE A 41 -10.69 1.16 0.75
CA PHE A 41 -10.43 -0.27 0.78
C PHE A 41 -11.37 -0.99 -0.19
N LYS A 42 -10.80 -1.57 -1.24
CA LYS A 42 -11.55 -2.24 -2.32
C LYS A 42 -11.05 -3.66 -2.50
N ILE A 43 -11.97 -4.62 -2.48
CA ILE A 43 -11.68 -6.02 -2.79
C ILE A 43 -12.30 -6.36 -4.15
N ARG A 44 -11.60 -7.17 -4.93
CA ARG A 44 -12.06 -7.70 -6.21
C ARG A 44 -11.63 -9.15 -6.38
N LEU A 45 -12.58 -10.02 -6.70
CA LEU A 45 -12.29 -11.33 -7.26
C LEU A 45 -11.81 -11.22 -8.71
N ARG A 46 -10.63 -11.78 -9.01
CA ARG A 46 -10.00 -11.78 -10.33
C ARG A 46 -9.69 -13.19 -10.78
N ARG A 47 -9.38 -13.32 -12.08
CA ARG A 47 -8.91 -14.56 -12.69
C ARG A 47 -7.71 -14.28 -13.58
N THR A 48 -6.72 -15.16 -13.51
CA THR A 48 -5.55 -15.13 -14.38
C THR A 48 -5.92 -15.72 -15.74
N LEU A 49 -5.68 -14.98 -16.82
CA LEU A 49 -6.06 -15.42 -18.18
C LEU A 49 -5.27 -16.64 -18.67
N THR A 50 -4.03 -16.80 -18.22
CA THR A 50 -3.13 -17.88 -18.67
C THR A 50 -3.46 -19.22 -18.03
N THR A 51 -3.76 -19.24 -16.74
CA THR A 51 -4.01 -20.48 -15.97
C THR A 51 -5.49 -20.70 -15.66
N GLY A 52 -6.33 -19.68 -15.80
CA GLY A 52 -7.73 -19.68 -15.34
C GLY A 52 -7.89 -19.61 -13.82
N SER A 53 -6.79 -19.53 -13.06
CA SER A 53 -6.83 -19.53 -11.60
C SER A 53 -7.43 -18.24 -11.05
N SER A 54 -8.35 -18.38 -10.09
CA SER A 54 -8.92 -17.23 -9.37
C SER A 54 -7.92 -16.70 -8.34
N TYR A 55 -7.97 -15.40 -8.06
CA TYR A 55 -7.21 -14.75 -6.99
C TYR A 55 -7.97 -13.53 -6.46
N ILE A 56 -7.62 -13.06 -5.26
CA ILE A 56 -8.21 -11.85 -4.68
C ILE A 56 -7.24 -10.69 -4.84
N GLU A 57 -7.73 -9.57 -5.38
CA GLU A 57 -7.04 -8.28 -5.43
C GLU A 57 -7.64 -7.36 -4.35
N ILE A 58 -6.79 -6.78 -3.51
CA ILE A 58 -7.18 -5.81 -2.47
C ILE A 58 -6.40 -4.52 -2.70
N LEU A 59 -7.10 -3.44 -2.98
CA LEU A 59 -6.53 -2.10 -3.06
C LEU A 59 -6.83 -1.35 -1.78
N ARG A 60 -5.79 -0.79 -1.16
CA ARG A 60 -5.90 0.06 0.03
C ARG A 60 -5.15 1.37 -0.16
N LEU A 61 -5.79 2.49 0.11
CA LEU A 61 -5.13 3.80 0.13
C LEU A 61 -4.24 3.91 1.38
N LEU A 62 -3.04 4.44 1.19
CA LEU A 62 -2.11 4.70 2.29
C LEU A 62 -2.46 6.01 2.98
N GLN A 63 -2.48 6.00 4.30
CA GLN A 63 -2.50 7.21 5.10
C GLN A 63 -1.05 7.65 5.30
N LEU A 64 -0.70 8.77 4.68
CA LEU A 64 0.62 9.36 4.87
C LEU A 64 0.71 9.94 6.27
N PRO A 65 1.84 9.76 6.98
CA PRO A 65 2.13 10.56 8.17
C PRO A 65 2.03 12.04 7.78
N GLU A 66 1.19 12.83 8.46
CA GLU A 66 1.13 14.26 8.21
C GLU A 66 2.49 14.87 8.58
N GLU A 67 3.32 15.22 7.59
CA GLU A 67 4.55 16.02 7.77
C GLU A 67 4.24 17.51 8.07
N ASN A 68 3.06 17.80 8.61
CA ASN A 68 2.58 19.18 8.78
C ASN A 68 3.27 19.93 9.93
N ASP A 69 3.85 19.25 10.91
CA ASP A 69 4.43 19.97 12.04
C ASP A 69 5.84 20.52 11.70
N ASP A 70 6.69 19.76 11.01
CA ASP A 70 8.11 20.15 10.86
C ASP A 70 8.35 21.20 9.76
N LEU A 71 7.60 21.14 8.66
CA LEU A 71 7.72 22.12 7.58
C LEU A 71 7.10 23.46 7.95
N SER A 72 5.95 23.47 8.63
CA SER A 72 5.35 24.70 9.14
C SER A 72 6.23 25.38 10.20
N LEU A 73 6.87 24.61 11.08
CA LEU A 73 7.87 25.12 12.04
C LEU A 73 9.13 25.67 11.35
N ALA A 74 9.57 25.07 10.25
CA ALA A 74 10.72 25.57 9.48
C ALA A 74 10.40 26.89 8.77
N PHE A 75 9.20 27.03 8.20
CA PHE A 75 8.74 28.28 7.59
C PHE A 75 8.50 29.39 8.64
N GLU A 76 7.97 29.07 9.83
CA GLU A 76 7.83 30.04 10.93
C GLU A 76 9.17 30.53 11.46
N LYS A 77 10.19 29.66 11.56
CA LYS A 77 11.55 30.07 11.97
C LYS A 77 12.24 30.98 10.95
N LEU A 78 11.92 30.85 9.66
CA LEU A 78 12.42 31.74 8.61
C LEU A 78 11.71 33.10 8.60
N ASN A 79 10.43 33.15 8.97
CA ASN A 79 9.67 34.40 9.07
C ASN A 79 9.87 35.15 10.41
N SER A 80 10.30 34.45 11.46
CA SER A 80 10.39 35.02 12.82
C SER A 80 11.75 35.67 13.15
N GLY A 81 12.72 35.62 12.24
CA GLY A 81 13.97 36.35 12.38
C GLY A 81 14.07 37.42 11.31
N HIS A 82 13.67 38.67 11.59
CA HIS A 82 14.31 39.92 11.16
C HIS A 82 13.53 41.13 11.72
N GLY A 83 13.74 41.40 13.01
CA GLY A 83 13.39 42.65 13.67
C GLY A 83 14.61 43.57 13.82
N GLY A 84 15.07 44.17 12.71
CA GLY A 84 15.92 45.38 12.60
C GLY A 84 17.43 45.29 12.90
N PRO A 85 18.26 46.30 12.54
CA PRO A 85 18.05 47.45 11.64
C PRO A 85 19.04 47.52 10.44
N GLY A 86 18.58 48.14 9.35
CA GLY A 86 19.34 48.89 8.32
C GLY A 86 20.71 48.38 7.85
N VAL A 87 20.73 47.72 6.70
CA VAL A 87 21.88 47.76 5.78
C VAL A 87 21.32 48.04 4.38
N GLU A 88 21.48 49.27 3.92
CA GLU A 88 21.28 49.65 2.52
C GLU A 88 22.34 48.95 1.69
N ILE A 89 21.95 48.15 0.69
CA ILE A 89 22.86 47.68 -0.35
C ILE A 89 22.36 48.23 -1.68
N ASP A 90 23.20 49.12 -2.19
CA ASP A 90 23.03 49.97 -3.35
C ASP A 90 23.00 49.18 -4.67
N MET A 91 22.29 49.74 -5.62
CA MET A 91 22.00 49.20 -6.95
C MET A 91 23.14 49.60 -7.90
N LEU A 92 23.99 48.65 -8.31
CA LEU A 92 25.00 48.90 -9.34
C LEU A 92 24.76 48.03 -10.59
N ALA A 93 24.48 48.73 -11.67
CA ALA A 93 24.35 48.24 -13.03
C ALA A 93 25.69 47.74 -13.58
N ALA A 94 25.67 46.61 -14.28
CA ALA A 94 26.64 46.26 -15.32
C ALA A 94 26.00 45.22 -16.26
N GLU A 95 25.71 45.64 -17.48
CA GLU A 95 25.46 44.79 -18.63
C GLU A 95 26.80 44.21 -19.11
N ASP A 96 26.93 42.88 -19.28
CA ASP A 96 27.04 42.22 -20.59
C ASP A 96 27.52 40.75 -20.50
N ALA A 97 27.00 39.97 -21.46
CA ALA A 97 27.52 38.74 -22.08
C ALA A 97 27.57 37.38 -21.32
N ASP A 98 26.68 36.49 -21.78
CA ASP A 98 26.84 35.05 -22.03
C ASP A 98 27.43 34.15 -20.94
N GLN A 99 26.55 33.49 -20.17
CA GLN A 99 26.70 32.04 -19.96
C GLN A 99 25.39 31.36 -19.54
N GLU A 100 24.96 30.50 -20.46
CA GLU A 100 23.89 29.52 -20.39
C GLU A 100 23.99 28.66 -19.10
N ALA A 101 23.07 28.87 -18.17
CA ALA A 101 22.94 28.08 -16.95
C ALA A 101 21.50 27.60 -16.76
N LEU A 102 21.37 26.28 -16.69
CA LEU A 102 20.21 25.55 -16.21
C LEU A 102 19.64 26.17 -14.91
N ARG A 103 18.37 26.61 -14.95
CA ARG A 103 17.44 26.65 -13.80
C ARG A 103 16.06 27.18 -14.25
N PRO A 104 14.97 26.39 -14.20
CA PRO A 104 13.65 26.97 -14.10
C PRO A 104 13.43 27.38 -12.64
N GLN A 105 13.65 28.67 -12.36
CA GLN A 105 13.14 29.33 -11.17
C GLN A 105 11.61 29.32 -11.22
N LEU A 106 11.00 28.65 -10.24
CA LEU A 106 9.63 28.87 -9.81
C LEU A 106 9.47 30.33 -9.40
N GLN A 107 9.03 31.19 -10.31
CA GLN A 107 8.51 32.51 -9.98
C GLN A 107 6.99 32.43 -9.97
N ASN A 108 6.44 32.30 -8.75
CA ASN A 108 5.06 32.65 -8.47
C ASN A 108 4.85 34.11 -8.90
N GLN A 109 4.12 34.32 -9.99
CA GLN A 109 3.51 35.62 -10.29
C GLN A 109 2.01 35.49 -10.05
N HIS A 110 1.54 36.23 -9.04
CA HIS A 110 0.16 36.70 -8.93
C HIS A 110 -0.31 37.21 -10.30
N ILE A 111 -1.29 36.56 -10.90
CA ILE A 111 -2.07 37.13 -12.00
C ILE A 111 -3.49 37.30 -11.47
N GLU A 112 -3.85 38.57 -11.25
CA GLU A 112 -5.20 39.00 -10.98
C GLU A 112 -6.13 38.62 -12.14
N ALA A 113 -7.32 38.18 -11.78
CA ALA A 113 -8.31 37.59 -12.65
C ALA A 113 -8.81 38.54 -13.75
N MET A 114 -8.82 38.07 -15.00
CA MET A 114 -9.84 38.40 -16.00
C MET A 114 -9.76 37.43 -17.19
N GLY A 115 -10.86 36.73 -17.48
CA GLY A 115 -11.11 36.12 -18.79
C GLY A 115 -11.17 34.58 -18.85
N ASN A 116 -12.39 34.07 -19.03
CA ASN A 116 -12.78 32.71 -19.42
C ASN A 116 -11.72 31.89 -20.17
N GLY A 117 -11.38 30.72 -19.61
CA GLY A 117 -10.59 29.70 -20.31
C GLY A 117 -9.61 28.94 -19.41
N ALA A 118 -9.92 28.75 -18.12
CA ALA A 118 -9.07 27.96 -17.24
C ALA A 118 -9.03 26.51 -17.74
N LEU A 119 -7.91 26.13 -18.36
CA LEU A 119 -7.52 24.72 -18.49
C LEU A 119 -7.60 24.10 -17.10
N PRO A 120 -8.09 22.85 -16.95
CA PRO A 120 -8.15 22.21 -15.65
C PRO A 120 -6.76 22.26 -15.00
N GLN A 121 -6.67 22.93 -13.86
CA GLN A 121 -5.48 22.86 -13.00
C GLN A 121 -5.43 21.42 -12.48
N TYR A 122 -4.68 20.57 -13.18
CA TYR A 122 -4.22 19.32 -12.60
C TYR A 122 -3.29 19.72 -11.46
N SER A 123 -3.71 19.48 -10.23
CA SER A 123 -2.75 19.45 -9.13
C SER A 123 -1.66 18.46 -9.54
N LEU A 124 -0.39 18.86 -9.46
CA LEU A 124 0.75 17.93 -9.59
C LEU A 124 0.75 16.82 -8.51
N HIS A 125 -0.30 16.75 -7.68
CA HIS A 125 -0.46 15.93 -6.49
C HIS A 125 -1.80 15.20 -6.44
N SER A 126 -2.35 14.74 -7.57
CA SER A 126 -3.42 13.72 -7.56
C SER A 126 -2.84 12.31 -7.69
N HIS A 127 -1.80 12.00 -6.93
CA HIS A 127 -1.17 10.68 -6.79
C HIS A 127 -1.36 10.20 -5.36
N GLN A 128 -2.61 9.88 -4.98
CA GLN A 128 -2.88 9.31 -3.66
C GLN A 128 -2.13 7.99 -3.53
N PRO A 129 -1.14 7.85 -2.62
CA PRO A 129 -0.39 6.61 -2.53
C PRO A 129 -1.29 5.46 -2.10
N TYR A 130 -1.08 4.30 -2.69
CA TYR A 130 -1.85 3.11 -2.41
C TYR A 130 -0.99 1.86 -2.47
N VAL A 131 -1.52 0.79 -1.90
CA VAL A 131 -0.95 -0.54 -1.96
C VAL A 131 -1.96 -1.48 -2.59
N THR A 132 -1.48 -2.33 -3.50
CA THR A 132 -2.24 -3.45 -4.04
C THR A 132 -1.71 -4.72 -3.40
N TYR A 133 -2.59 -5.47 -2.75
CA TYR A 133 -2.34 -6.82 -2.28
C TYR A 133 -3.02 -7.82 -3.19
N GLU A 134 -2.37 -8.95 -3.43
CA GLU A 134 -2.93 -10.06 -4.18
C GLU A 134 -2.80 -11.36 -3.39
N VAL A 135 -3.86 -12.15 -3.33
CA VAL A 135 -3.88 -13.45 -2.66
C VAL A 135 -3.96 -14.54 -3.70
N HIS A 136 -2.85 -15.28 -3.86
CA HIS A 136 -2.71 -16.37 -4.80
C HIS A 136 -2.56 -17.71 -4.08
N LEU A 137 -3.09 -18.79 -4.66
CA LEU A 137 -2.80 -20.14 -4.16
C LEU A 137 -1.38 -20.55 -4.52
N HIS A 138 -0.58 -20.93 -3.53
CA HIS A 138 0.77 -21.43 -3.79
C HIS A 138 0.72 -22.84 -4.39
N PRO A 139 1.36 -23.10 -5.55
CA PRO A 139 1.22 -24.37 -6.27
C PRO A 139 1.78 -25.58 -5.50
N THR A 140 2.86 -25.38 -4.73
CA THR A 140 3.49 -26.47 -3.94
C THR A 140 2.88 -26.64 -2.54
N TYR A 141 2.65 -25.54 -1.81
CA TYR A 141 2.18 -25.61 -0.43
C TYR A 141 0.67 -25.78 -0.30
N ASN A 142 -0.12 -25.56 -1.37
CA ASN A 142 -1.59 -25.57 -1.33
C ASN A 142 -2.15 -24.67 -0.21
N LEU A 143 -1.50 -23.51 -0.04
CA LEU A 143 -1.86 -22.48 0.93
C LEU A 143 -1.86 -21.13 0.23
N PRO A 144 -2.67 -20.15 0.65
CA PRO A 144 -2.61 -18.83 0.07
C PRO A 144 -1.28 -18.12 0.40
N THR A 145 -0.86 -17.28 -0.52
CA THR A 145 0.33 -16.40 -0.42
C THR A 145 -0.10 -14.97 -0.65
N LEU A 146 0.33 -14.07 0.23
CA LEU A 146 0.05 -12.65 0.14
C LEU A 146 1.16 -11.95 -0.62
N TRP A 147 0.87 -11.45 -1.81
CA TRP A 147 1.73 -10.60 -2.62
C TRP A 147 1.31 -9.15 -2.46
N PHE A 148 2.24 -8.20 -2.60
CA PHE A 148 1.89 -6.78 -2.58
C PHE A 148 2.89 -5.88 -3.30
N THR A 149 2.38 -4.74 -3.75
CA THR A 149 3.12 -3.68 -4.44
C THR A 149 2.65 -2.30 -3.98
N LEU A 150 3.60 -1.39 -3.78
CA LEU A 150 3.35 0.02 -3.47
C LEU A 150 3.22 0.82 -4.76
N HIS A 151 2.41 1.87 -4.75
CA HIS A 151 2.15 2.73 -5.90
C HIS A 151 2.07 4.18 -5.47
N ASP A 152 2.43 5.08 -6.38
CA ASP A 152 2.24 6.53 -6.24
C ASP A 152 2.81 7.09 -4.92
N LEU A 153 3.99 6.61 -4.50
CA LEU A 153 4.64 7.09 -3.28
C LEU A 153 5.02 8.58 -3.38
N PRO A 154 5.00 9.33 -2.26
CA PRO A 154 5.37 10.74 -2.25
C PRO A 154 6.77 10.99 -2.79
N MET A 155 6.98 12.18 -3.36
CA MET A 155 8.30 12.68 -3.77
C MET A 155 9.05 11.75 -4.76
N GLY A 156 8.32 10.85 -5.44
CA GLY A 156 8.90 9.89 -6.37
C GLY A 156 9.73 8.80 -5.68
N GLU A 157 9.45 8.50 -4.41
CA GLU A 157 10.12 7.41 -3.70
C GLU A 157 9.97 6.07 -4.44
N PRO A 158 11.00 5.20 -4.42
CA PRO A 158 10.95 3.91 -5.09
C PRO A 158 9.86 3.03 -4.47
N THR A 159 8.97 2.54 -5.35
CA THR A 159 7.86 1.64 -4.98
C THR A 159 8.31 0.24 -4.65
N PHE A 160 9.44 -0.19 -5.21
CA PHE A 160 10.10 -1.46 -4.92
C PHE A 160 11.33 -1.23 -4.05
N ASP A 161 11.08 -0.80 -2.81
CA ASP A 161 12.11 -0.63 -1.79
C ASP A 161 11.59 -1.13 -0.43
N LEU A 162 12.45 -1.86 0.28
CA LEU A 162 12.10 -2.45 1.57
C LEU A 162 11.93 -1.37 2.65
N GLU A 163 12.71 -0.29 2.61
CA GLU A 163 12.55 0.80 3.57
C GLU A 163 11.22 1.54 3.37
N SER A 164 10.78 1.75 2.12
CA SER A 164 9.41 2.22 1.81
C SER A 164 8.33 1.32 2.43
N VAL A 165 8.48 -0.01 2.32
CA VAL A 165 7.56 -0.97 2.96
C VAL A 165 7.54 -0.80 4.48
N TYR A 166 8.71 -0.74 5.12
CA TYR A 166 8.80 -0.51 6.57
C TYR A 166 8.25 0.85 7.00
N ARG A 167 8.33 1.87 6.15
CA ARG A 167 7.86 3.22 6.43
C ARG A 167 6.34 3.30 6.37
N TYR A 168 5.73 2.84 5.27
CA TYR A 168 4.31 3.08 4.97
C TYR A 168 3.37 1.92 5.29
N LEU A 169 3.86 0.67 5.33
CA LEU A 169 3.02 -0.52 5.51
C LEU A 169 3.16 -1.13 6.88
N VAL A 170 4.38 -1.30 7.36
CA VAL A 170 4.65 -2.08 8.58
C VAL A 170 4.32 -1.25 9.82
N PRO A 171 3.34 -1.65 10.65
CA PRO A 171 3.07 -1.02 11.93
C PRO A 171 4.30 -1.06 12.85
N SER A 172 4.50 -0.02 13.67
CA SER A 172 5.66 0.13 14.55
C SER A 172 5.92 -1.10 15.44
N GLU A 173 4.86 -1.70 15.98
CA GLU A 173 4.87 -2.90 16.82
C GLU A 173 5.48 -4.12 16.11
N TYR A 174 5.33 -4.21 14.78
CA TYR A 174 5.84 -5.33 13.99
C TYR A 174 7.25 -5.07 13.43
N LYS A 175 7.72 -3.82 13.38
CA LYS A 175 9.03 -3.46 12.80
C LYS A 175 10.18 -4.21 13.45
N SER A 176 10.26 -4.17 14.78
CA SER A 176 11.34 -4.83 15.52
C SER A 176 11.31 -6.35 15.34
N ARG A 177 10.11 -6.95 15.31
CA ARG A 177 9.95 -8.40 15.11
C ARG A 177 10.35 -8.82 13.70
N LEU A 178 9.88 -8.10 12.68
CA LEU A 178 10.23 -8.38 11.28
C LEU A 178 11.73 -8.21 11.03
N ARG A 179 12.34 -7.15 11.57
CA ARG A 179 13.81 -6.94 11.49
C ARG A 179 14.61 -8.00 12.28
N ALA A 180 14.12 -8.43 13.45
CA ALA A 180 14.79 -9.44 14.27
C ALA A 180 14.72 -10.86 13.68
N THR A 181 13.78 -11.12 12.79
CA THR A 181 13.60 -12.45 12.15
C THR A 181 14.57 -12.64 10.96
N GLY A 182 15.51 -11.71 10.74
CA GLY A 182 16.56 -11.79 9.72
C GLY A 182 16.07 -11.44 8.30
N PRO A 183 16.91 -11.66 7.26
CA PRO A 183 16.53 -11.46 5.85
C PRO A 183 15.31 -12.29 5.40
N THR A 184 14.92 -13.27 6.22
CA THR A 184 13.77 -14.18 6.07
C THR A 184 12.56 -13.72 6.88
N GLY A 185 12.59 -12.50 7.40
CA GLY A 185 11.64 -11.94 8.37
C GLY A 185 10.29 -11.58 7.78
N GLY A 186 9.55 -12.59 7.33
CA GLY A 186 8.18 -12.53 6.87
C GLY A 186 8.02 -11.98 5.45
N ILE A 187 8.74 -10.90 5.11
CA ILE A 187 8.66 -10.22 3.80
C ILE A 187 9.85 -10.63 2.92
N SER A 188 9.55 -11.16 1.76
CA SER A 188 10.51 -11.53 0.71
C SER A 188 10.19 -10.79 -0.59
N ALA A 189 11.13 -10.76 -1.53
CA ALA A 189 10.94 -10.17 -2.84
C ALA A 189 11.25 -11.19 -3.95
N ALA A 190 10.38 -11.26 -4.95
CA ALA A 190 10.51 -12.17 -6.09
C ALA A 190 9.73 -11.63 -7.30
N PRO A 191 9.95 -12.14 -8.52
CA PRO A 191 9.06 -11.89 -9.65
C PRO A 191 7.64 -12.37 -9.32
N HIS A 192 6.65 -11.52 -9.57
CA HIS A 192 5.25 -11.81 -9.30
C HIS A 192 4.74 -12.99 -10.16
N PRO A 193 3.98 -13.96 -9.60
CA PRO A 193 3.66 -15.22 -10.28
C PRO A 193 2.80 -15.07 -11.54
N VAL A 194 2.13 -13.93 -11.72
CA VAL A 194 1.27 -13.66 -12.89
C VAL A 194 1.91 -12.70 -13.87
N THR A 195 2.60 -11.66 -13.37
CA THR A 195 3.06 -10.52 -14.18
C THR A 195 4.57 -10.52 -14.40
N ASP A 196 5.32 -11.32 -13.64
CA ASP A 196 6.80 -11.40 -13.67
C ASP A 196 7.52 -10.08 -13.30
N ILE A 197 6.77 -9.08 -12.83
CA ILE A 197 7.31 -7.81 -12.34
C ILE A 197 7.77 -8.00 -10.89
N PRO A 198 8.85 -7.34 -10.44
CA PRO A 198 9.30 -7.42 -9.05
C PRO A 198 8.18 -7.02 -8.06
N ALA A 199 7.91 -7.89 -7.08
CA ALA A 199 6.92 -7.67 -6.04
C ALA A 199 7.39 -8.23 -4.70
N PHE A 200 6.76 -7.76 -3.62
CA PHE A 200 6.98 -8.32 -2.29
C PHE A 200 5.93 -9.39 -2.00
N PHE A 201 6.27 -10.35 -1.14
CA PHE A 201 5.33 -11.35 -0.68
C PHE A 201 5.64 -11.82 0.74
N ILE A 202 4.61 -12.36 1.40
CA ILE A 202 4.75 -13.05 2.68
C ILE A 202 4.91 -14.54 2.45
N HIS A 203 6.01 -15.11 2.95
CA HIS A 203 6.29 -16.54 2.75
C HIS A 203 5.30 -17.42 3.52
N PRO A 204 4.67 -18.44 2.91
CA PRO A 204 3.60 -19.22 3.55
C PRO A 204 4.08 -20.28 4.56
N CYS A 205 5.40 -20.41 4.82
CA CYS A 205 5.94 -21.55 5.56
C CYS A 205 5.44 -21.71 7.00
N GLN A 206 5.02 -20.64 7.66
CA GLN A 206 4.53 -20.67 9.05
C GLN A 206 3.01 -20.48 9.15
N THR A 207 2.31 -20.31 8.03
CA THR A 207 0.87 -20.05 8.04
C THR A 207 0.07 -21.31 8.31
N LYS A 208 0.62 -22.48 7.95
CA LYS A 208 0.01 -23.79 8.19
C LYS A 208 -0.20 -24.04 9.68
N GLU A 209 0.88 -23.98 10.47
CA GLU A 209 0.86 -24.28 11.90
C GLU A 209 -0.06 -23.30 12.64
N ALA A 210 -0.07 -22.04 12.21
CA ALA A 210 -0.96 -21.03 12.75
C ALA A 210 -2.43 -21.32 12.44
N LEU A 211 -2.78 -21.67 11.20
CA LEU A 211 -4.15 -22.02 10.82
C LEU A 211 -4.67 -23.23 11.58
N GLN A 212 -3.83 -24.24 11.83
CA GLN A 212 -4.23 -25.46 12.56
C GLN A 212 -4.68 -25.20 14.01
N CYS A 213 -4.37 -24.03 14.58
CA CYS A 213 -4.84 -23.63 15.90
C CYS A 213 -6.30 -23.16 15.91
N PHE A 214 -6.93 -22.98 14.75
CA PHE A 214 -8.30 -22.49 14.61
C PHE A 214 -9.24 -23.58 14.13
N ASP A 215 -10.47 -23.53 14.63
CA ASP A 215 -11.59 -24.17 13.95
C ASP A 215 -12.15 -23.17 12.94
N CYS A 216 -12.12 -23.53 11.66
CA CYS A 216 -12.34 -22.61 10.56
C CYS A 216 -13.29 -23.24 9.56
N LYS A 217 -14.35 -22.53 9.21
CA LYS A 217 -15.23 -22.89 8.09
C LYS A 217 -14.68 -22.31 6.80
N MET A 218 -15.11 -22.88 5.68
CA MET A 218 -14.60 -22.48 4.36
C MET A 218 -14.92 -21.03 4.01
N ASP A 219 -16.06 -20.50 4.47
CA ASP A 219 -16.43 -19.10 4.31
C ASP A 219 -15.63 -18.12 5.20
N ASP A 220 -15.02 -18.60 6.28
CA ASP A 220 -14.15 -17.82 7.18
C ASP A 220 -12.65 -17.91 6.84
N TYR A 221 -12.26 -18.84 5.97
CA TYR A 221 -10.86 -19.17 5.68
C TYR A 221 -10.00 -17.93 5.41
N LEU A 222 -10.37 -17.12 4.42
CA LEU A 222 -9.56 -15.96 4.02
C LEU A 222 -9.57 -14.85 5.06
N ILE A 223 -10.63 -14.71 5.86
CA ILE A 223 -10.68 -13.72 6.95
C ILE A 223 -9.67 -14.10 8.03
N ILE A 224 -9.69 -15.36 8.47
CA ILE A 224 -8.77 -15.87 9.49
C ILE A 224 -7.33 -15.82 8.97
N TRP A 225 -7.08 -16.33 7.76
CA TRP A 225 -5.75 -16.32 7.16
C TRP A 225 -5.20 -14.89 7.01
N LEU A 226 -5.99 -13.92 6.54
CA LEU A 226 -5.58 -12.52 6.47
C LEU A 226 -5.34 -11.92 7.86
N GLY A 227 -6.09 -12.31 8.88
CA GLY A 227 -5.83 -11.90 10.27
C GLY A 227 -4.47 -12.37 10.79
N LEU A 228 -3.97 -13.52 10.31
CA LEU A 228 -2.68 -14.06 10.69
C LEU A 228 -1.50 -13.37 9.98
N VAL A 229 -1.63 -13.10 8.68
CA VAL A 229 -0.50 -12.61 7.86
C VAL A 229 -0.57 -11.12 7.55
N GLY A 230 -1.77 -10.54 7.44
CA GLY A 230 -1.98 -9.19 6.93
C GLY A 230 -1.44 -8.09 7.86
N GLY A 231 -1.55 -8.29 9.18
CA GLY A 231 -1.19 -7.26 10.16
C GLY A 231 0.26 -6.80 10.07
N CYS A 232 1.19 -7.69 9.67
CA CYS A 232 2.60 -7.34 9.53
C CYS A 232 2.90 -6.39 8.36
N VAL A 233 1.98 -6.27 7.40
CA VAL A 233 2.07 -5.38 6.22
C VAL A 233 0.91 -4.38 6.17
N GLY A 234 0.31 -4.08 7.32
CA GLY A 234 -0.72 -3.05 7.45
C GLY A 234 -2.03 -3.39 6.73
N LEU A 235 -2.28 -4.68 6.47
CA LEU A 235 -3.53 -5.18 5.89
C LEU A 235 -4.42 -5.75 6.99
N TRP A 236 -5.59 -5.15 7.16
CA TRP A 236 -6.61 -5.59 8.12
C TRP A 236 -7.94 -5.78 7.40
N VAL A 237 -8.62 -6.88 7.68
CA VAL A 237 -9.98 -7.12 7.19
C VAL A 237 -10.93 -6.23 7.99
N PRO A 238 -11.79 -5.42 7.34
CA PRO A 238 -12.78 -4.62 8.05
C PRO A 238 -13.70 -5.51 8.93
N PRO A 239 -13.99 -5.12 10.16
CA PRO A 239 -14.76 -5.94 11.10
C PRO A 239 -16.17 -6.24 10.59
N GLU A 240 -16.75 -5.37 9.76
CA GLU A 240 -18.08 -5.56 9.16
C GLU A 240 -18.13 -6.75 8.18
N MET A 241 -16.97 -7.23 7.70
CA MET A 241 -16.88 -8.45 6.90
C MET A 241 -16.82 -9.73 7.73
N ALA A 242 -16.52 -9.62 9.02
CA ALA A 242 -16.44 -10.74 9.96
C ALA A 242 -17.74 -10.94 10.76
N ALA A 243 -18.78 -10.16 10.44
CA ALA A 243 -20.10 -10.17 11.09
C ALA A 243 -21.06 -11.22 10.50
#